data_AF-A0A7C6AY72-F1
#
_entry.id   AF-A0A7C6AY72-F1
#
_cell.length_a   1.000
_cell.length_b   1.000
_cell.length_c   1.000
_cell.angle_alpha   90.00
_cell.angle_beta   90.00
_cell.angle_gamma   90.00
#
_symmetry.space_group_name_H-M   'P 1'
#
loop_
_entity.id
_entity.type
_entity.pdbx_description
1 polymer ?
#
loop_
_entity_poly.entity_id
_entity_poly.type
_entity_poly.pdbx_seq_one_letter_code
_entity_poly.pdbx_strand_id
1 'polypeptide(L)'
;EVIGIHRKDWPPSFLRRIWQRLIENELGRQRSAAHEARWLNLAGFALRPGFGLAADDWRVAETWRVLHGKLFHPTPACRAEWWILWRRIAGGLTAGHQQALANPLVASLRSFHRQQTGKAGSSDFPYASHEAMEIIRLLGSLELVPPHWKVELGDMILDLLPKKKLDHLRDVMLWTLARLGARVPMRGPLNCLVPPDVVSRWFERLMKMDPLSQVMPFVVMQLTRLTHDRYRDVSQKVRDRALKWLTDHAAPKHLLILVKEGGQLETAEETQLFGESLPKGLRIA
;
A
#
# COMPACT_ATOMS: atom_id res chain seq x y z
N GLU A 1 -12.10 26.52 -7.99
CA GLU A 1 -12.29 27.89 -8.50
C GLU A 1 -10.99 28.64 -8.76
N VAL A 2 -10.08 28.80 -7.79
CA VAL A 2 -8.86 29.67 -7.91
C VAL A 2 -7.93 29.40 -9.11
N ILE A 3 -7.89 28.18 -9.65
CA ILE A 3 -6.96 27.78 -10.73
C ILE A 3 -7.66 27.20 -11.96
N GLY A 4 -9.00 27.22 -12.01
CA GLY A 4 -9.78 26.70 -13.15
C GLY A 4 -9.66 25.19 -13.45
N ILE A 5 -8.77 24.47 -12.77
CA ILE A 5 -8.48 23.04 -12.99
C ILE A 5 -8.90 22.22 -11.77
N HIS A 6 -9.55 21.08 -12.01
CA HIS A 6 -9.95 20.14 -10.97
C HIS A 6 -8.74 19.57 -10.22
N ARG A 7 -8.86 19.33 -8.90
CA ARG A 7 -7.75 18.92 -8.01
C ARG A 7 -6.99 17.68 -8.50
N LYS A 8 -7.67 16.76 -9.18
CA LYS A 8 -7.06 15.53 -9.73
C LYS A 8 -6.15 15.79 -10.93
N ASP A 9 -6.34 16.91 -11.62
CA ASP A 9 -5.61 17.27 -12.85
C ASP A 9 -4.44 18.24 -12.59
N TRP A 10 -4.13 18.53 -11.32
CA TRP A 10 -3.02 19.43 -10.99
C TRP A 10 -1.68 18.86 -11.43
N PRO A 11 -0.86 19.65 -12.16
CA PRO A 11 0.41 19.17 -12.66
C PRO A 11 1.42 18.97 -11.50
N PRO A 12 2.35 18.01 -11.63
CA PRO A 12 3.35 17.70 -10.60
C PRO A 12 4.15 18.91 -10.12
N SER A 13 4.55 19.80 -11.03
CA SER A 13 5.30 21.03 -10.70
C SER A 13 4.50 21.97 -9.78
N PHE A 14 3.20 22.10 -10.00
CA PHE A 14 2.31 22.88 -9.13
C PHE A 14 2.14 22.21 -7.77
N LEU A 15 1.98 20.88 -7.74
CA LEU A 15 1.91 20.12 -6.50
C LEU A 15 3.19 20.30 -5.66
N ARG A 16 4.39 20.27 -6.27
CA ARG A 16 5.65 20.50 -5.53
C ARG A 16 5.77 21.93 -4.99
N ARG A 17 5.19 22.93 -5.67
CA ARG A 17 5.09 24.30 -5.15
C ARG A 17 4.12 24.41 -3.96
N ILE A 18 2.99 23.70 -4.00
CA ILE A 18 2.08 23.60 -2.84
C ILE A 18 2.82 22.99 -1.66
N TRP A 19 3.51 21.86 -1.86
CA TRP A 19 4.31 21.22 -0.81
C TRP A 19 5.32 22.20 -0.21
N GLN A 20 6.04 22.96 -1.04
CA GLN A 20 7.02 23.93 -0.57
C GLN A 20 6.37 24.98 0.36
N ARG A 21 5.24 25.56 -0.05
CA ARG A 21 4.51 26.54 0.79
C ARG A 21 4.01 25.94 2.10
N LEU A 22 3.63 24.66 2.11
CA LEU A 22 3.21 23.98 3.32
C LEU A 22 4.35 23.78 4.31
N ILE A 23 5.54 23.40 3.82
CA ILE A 23 6.74 23.23 4.65
C ILE A 23 7.21 24.57 5.22
N GLU A 24 7.23 25.63 4.41
CA GLU A 24 7.57 26.99 4.85
C GLU A 24 6.63 27.48 5.98
N ASN A 25 5.40 26.96 6.06
CA ASN A 25 4.37 27.36 7.02
C ASN A 25 3.96 26.21 7.96
N GLU A 26 4.86 25.26 8.22
CA GLU A 26 4.52 24.03 8.96
C GLU A 26 4.01 24.31 10.39
N LEU A 27 4.52 25.35 11.05
CA LEU A 27 4.07 25.76 12.39
C LEU A 27 2.57 26.10 12.44
N GLY A 28 1.95 26.42 11.30
CA GLY A 28 0.50 26.62 11.19
C GLY A 28 -0.32 25.40 11.62
N ARG A 29 0.26 24.20 11.62
CA ARG A 29 -0.32 22.95 12.15
C ARG A 29 -0.73 23.08 13.62
N GLN A 30 0.01 23.86 14.42
CA GLN A 30 -0.23 23.98 15.86
C GLN A 30 -1.55 24.67 16.21
N ARG A 31 -2.14 25.42 15.28
CA ARG A 31 -3.34 26.25 15.53
C ARG A 31 -4.54 25.44 16.00
N SER A 32 -4.80 24.29 15.40
CA SER A 32 -5.83 23.35 15.84
C SER A 32 -5.69 21.99 15.16
N ALA A 33 -6.36 20.96 15.70
CA ALA A 33 -6.44 19.64 15.08
C ALA A 33 -6.92 19.69 13.61
N ALA A 34 -7.85 20.58 13.29
CA ALA A 34 -8.34 20.76 11.91
C ALA A 34 -7.25 21.30 10.98
N HIS A 35 -6.41 22.23 11.46
CA HIS A 35 -5.29 22.74 10.67
C HIS A 35 -4.25 21.65 10.43
N GLU A 36 -3.89 20.88 11.46
CA GLU A 36 -2.92 19.79 11.31
C GLU A 36 -3.42 18.70 10.36
N ALA A 37 -4.67 18.23 10.52
CA ALA A 37 -5.25 17.22 9.62
C ALA A 37 -5.26 17.69 8.15
N ARG A 38 -5.66 18.95 7.90
CA ARG A 38 -5.66 19.54 6.54
C ARG A 38 -4.25 19.66 5.97
N TRP A 39 -3.30 20.07 6.80
CA TRP A 39 -1.89 20.18 6.42
C TRP A 39 -1.32 18.80 6.03
N LEU A 40 -1.54 17.77 6.85
CA LEU A 40 -1.07 16.40 6.60
C LEU A 40 -1.66 15.85 5.29
N ASN A 41 -2.98 16.01 5.11
CA ASN A 41 -3.65 15.57 3.90
C ASN A 41 -3.04 16.22 2.65
N LEU A 42 -2.88 17.55 2.68
CA LEU A 42 -2.42 18.31 1.52
C LEU A 42 -0.93 18.10 1.26
N ALA A 43 -0.10 17.97 2.29
CA ALA A 43 1.32 17.67 2.15
C ALA A 43 1.54 16.30 1.50
N GLY A 44 0.85 15.25 1.99
CA GLY A 44 0.89 13.92 1.39
C GLY A 44 0.34 13.91 -0.03
N PHE A 45 -0.77 14.61 -0.28
CA PHE A 45 -1.33 14.77 -1.62
C PHE A 45 -0.35 15.47 -2.56
N ALA A 46 0.28 16.55 -2.13
CA ALA A 46 1.19 17.35 -2.93
C ALA A 46 2.52 16.64 -3.22
N LEU A 47 2.93 15.69 -2.38
CA LEU A 47 4.19 14.98 -2.52
C LEU A 47 4.08 13.58 -3.16
N ARG A 48 2.87 13.02 -3.31
CA ARG A 48 2.69 11.68 -3.90
C ARG A 48 3.34 11.54 -5.30
N PRO A 49 3.89 10.37 -5.66
CA PRO A 49 4.09 9.18 -4.83
C PRO A 49 5.35 9.23 -3.92
N GLY A 50 5.95 10.42 -3.74
CA GLY A 50 7.24 10.61 -3.07
C GLY A 50 8.45 10.52 -4.01
N PHE A 51 8.24 10.42 -5.31
CA PHE A 51 9.29 10.39 -6.34
C PHE A 51 8.71 10.80 -7.71
N GLY A 52 9.58 10.91 -8.71
CA GLY A 52 9.20 11.17 -10.10
C GLY A 52 9.56 12.56 -10.62
N LEU A 53 9.93 13.50 -9.73
CA LEU A 53 10.51 14.79 -10.08
C LEU A 53 11.87 15.01 -9.41
N ALA A 54 12.65 15.93 -9.98
CA ALA A 54 13.91 16.38 -9.41
C ALA A 54 13.72 16.89 -7.97
N ALA A 55 14.63 16.50 -7.08
CA ALA A 55 14.64 16.80 -5.64
C ALA A 55 13.49 16.19 -4.81
N ASP A 56 12.72 15.24 -5.34
CA ASP A 56 11.67 14.56 -4.55
C ASP A 56 12.23 13.75 -3.37
N ASP A 57 13.41 13.16 -3.54
CA ASP A 57 14.18 12.54 -2.46
C ASP A 57 14.45 13.51 -1.31
N TRP A 58 14.91 14.72 -1.62
CA TRP A 58 15.09 15.78 -0.63
C TRP A 58 13.76 16.20 0.01
N ARG A 59 12.69 16.37 -0.78
CA ARG A 59 11.36 16.74 -0.23
C ARG A 59 10.80 15.69 0.73
N VAL A 60 11.01 14.41 0.43
CA VAL A 60 10.58 13.33 1.32
C VAL A 60 11.42 13.32 2.59
N ALA A 61 12.74 13.50 2.48
CA ALA A 61 13.62 13.62 3.65
C ALA A 61 13.24 14.82 4.53
N GLU A 62 12.93 15.95 3.92
CA GLU A 62 12.51 17.17 4.63
C GLU A 62 11.14 16.98 5.30
N THR A 63 10.20 16.32 4.63
CA THR A 63 8.89 15.98 5.24
C THR A 63 9.05 15.04 6.44
N TRP A 64 9.95 14.05 6.33
CA TRP A 64 10.32 13.18 7.44
C TRP A 64 10.90 13.96 8.61
N ARG A 65 11.83 14.89 8.33
CA ARG A 65 12.43 15.77 9.32
C ARG A 65 11.38 16.64 10.00
N VAL A 66 10.59 17.42 9.26
CA VAL A 66 9.57 18.32 9.84
C VAL A 66 8.59 17.58 10.74
N LEU A 67 8.20 16.36 10.37
CA LEU A 67 7.25 15.59 11.15
C LEU A 67 7.89 14.92 12.37
N HIS A 68 9.16 14.50 12.32
CA HIS A 68 9.91 13.91 13.45
C HIS A 68 9.12 12.86 14.29
N GLY A 69 8.15 12.16 13.70
CA GLY A 69 7.28 11.22 14.42
C GLY A 69 6.24 11.86 15.36
N LYS A 70 5.98 13.17 15.28
CA LYS A 70 5.15 13.92 16.22
C LYS A 70 3.97 14.64 15.53
N LEU A 71 2.80 14.43 16.11
CA LEU A 71 1.59 15.22 15.87
C LEU A 71 1.44 16.26 16.98
N PHE A 72 1.04 17.47 16.65
CA PHE A 72 0.69 18.49 17.65
C PHE A 72 -0.65 18.19 18.32
N HIS A 73 -1.59 17.63 17.55
CA HIS A 73 -2.95 17.29 17.94
C HIS A 73 -3.21 15.82 17.60
N PRO A 74 -2.87 14.85 18.48
CA PRO A 74 -2.94 13.43 18.18
C PRO A 74 -4.37 12.85 18.18
N THR A 75 -5.34 13.57 17.61
CA THR A 75 -6.72 13.12 17.45
C THR A 75 -6.81 11.99 16.41
N PRO A 76 -7.87 11.15 16.42
CA PRO A 76 -8.05 10.10 15.42
C PRO A 76 -8.01 10.61 13.97
N ALA A 77 -8.53 11.81 13.70
CA ALA A 77 -8.49 12.44 12.39
C ALA A 77 -7.06 12.78 11.95
N CYS A 78 -6.26 13.38 12.83
CA CYS A 78 -4.85 13.68 12.53
C CYS A 78 -4.04 12.40 12.32
N ARG A 79 -4.28 11.35 13.12
CA ARG A 79 -3.58 10.06 12.95
C ARG A 79 -3.94 9.38 11.64
N ALA A 80 -5.22 9.39 11.25
CA ALA A 80 -5.63 8.89 9.94
C ALA A 80 -4.91 9.61 8.79
N GLU A 81 -4.88 10.95 8.82
CA GLU A 81 -4.18 11.74 7.79
C GLU A 81 -2.66 11.56 7.81
N TRP A 82 -2.08 11.29 8.98
CA TRP A 82 -0.67 10.92 9.13
C TRP A 82 -0.36 9.60 8.42
N TRP A 83 -1.17 8.56 8.64
CA TRP A 83 -0.99 7.27 7.94
C TRP A 83 -1.19 7.39 6.44
N ILE A 84 -2.20 8.17 6.02
CA ILE A 84 -2.42 8.49 4.61
C ILE A 84 -1.17 9.17 4.03
N LEU A 85 -0.64 10.21 4.67
CA LEU A 85 0.56 10.91 4.19
C LEU A 85 1.71 9.94 3.95
N TRP A 86 2.07 9.09 4.92
CA TRP A 86 3.17 8.16 4.77
C TRP A 86 2.91 7.12 3.69
N ARG A 87 1.69 6.62 3.59
CA ARG A 87 1.29 5.69 2.53
C ARG A 87 1.51 6.33 1.15
N ARG A 88 1.05 7.57 0.97
CA ARG A 88 1.17 8.31 -0.29
C ARG A 88 2.59 8.53 -0.75
N ILE A 89 3.52 8.70 0.19
CA ILE A 89 4.93 8.98 -0.11
C ILE A 89 5.86 7.79 0.17
N ALA A 90 5.29 6.61 0.45
CA ALA A 90 6.05 5.43 0.86
C ALA A 90 7.15 5.07 -0.14
N GLY A 91 6.85 5.19 -1.44
CA GLY A 91 7.82 4.96 -2.51
C GLY A 91 9.02 5.90 -2.46
N GLY A 92 8.88 7.09 -1.86
CA GLY A 92 9.95 8.05 -1.63
C GLY A 92 10.86 7.76 -0.44
N LEU A 93 10.38 6.99 0.54
CA LEU A 93 11.06 6.77 1.82
C LEU A 93 12.28 5.86 1.66
N THR A 94 13.30 6.12 2.49
CA THR A 94 14.47 5.24 2.61
C THR A 94 14.11 3.93 3.33
N ALA A 95 14.94 2.90 3.18
CA ALA A 95 14.75 1.63 3.90
C ALA A 95 14.66 1.84 5.43
N GLY A 96 15.49 2.70 5.99
CA GLY A 96 15.47 3.05 7.41
C GLY A 96 14.15 3.69 7.85
N HIS A 97 13.63 4.65 7.07
CA HIS A 97 12.33 5.28 7.37
C HIS A 97 11.18 4.28 7.26
N GLN A 98 11.16 3.43 6.23
CA GLN A 98 10.13 2.41 6.08
C GLN A 98 10.15 1.39 7.22
N GLN A 99 11.34 0.95 7.65
CA GLN A 99 11.47 0.04 8.79
C GLN A 99 11.05 0.71 10.12
N ALA A 100 11.40 1.98 10.32
CA ALA A 100 10.97 2.74 11.50
C ALA A 100 9.45 2.87 11.60
N LEU A 101 8.76 3.08 10.48
CA LEU A 101 7.29 3.06 10.41
C LEU A 101 6.73 1.65 10.64
N ALA A 102 7.29 0.64 9.97
CA ALA A 102 6.76 -0.72 9.99
C ALA A 102 6.92 -1.42 11.34
N ASN A 103 8.08 -1.27 12.00
CA ASN A 103 8.42 -2.07 13.19
C ASN A 103 7.36 -2.03 14.32
N PRO A 104 6.90 -0.86 14.79
CA PRO A 104 5.86 -0.82 15.82
C PRO A 104 4.51 -1.38 15.32
N LEU A 105 4.18 -1.18 14.04
CA LEU A 105 2.93 -1.64 13.44
C LEU A 105 2.90 -3.17 13.30
N VAL A 106 4.02 -3.78 12.89
CA VAL A 106 4.18 -5.24 12.82
C VAL A 106 4.06 -5.84 14.22
N ALA A 107 4.68 -5.22 15.24
CA ALA A 107 4.55 -5.68 16.62
C ALA A 107 3.09 -5.64 17.13
N SER A 108 2.36 -4.56 16.86
CA SER A 108 0.92 -4.45 17.17
C SER A 108 0.10 -5.51 16.45
N LEU A 109 0.37 -5.74 15.16
CA LEU A 109 -0.32 -6.74 14.36
C LEU A 109 -0.04 -8.17 14.84
N ARG A 110 1.19 -8.49 15.25
CA ARG A 110 1.53 -9.78 15.89
C ARG A 110 0.70 -10.01 17.16
N SER A 111 0.61 -8.99 18.01
CA SER A 111 -0.19 -9.06 19.23
C SER A 111 -1.66 -9.35 18.93
N PHE A 112 -2.22 -8.60 17.98
CA PHE A 112 -3.60 -8.79 17.52
C PHE A 112 -3.83 -10.16 16.88
N HIS A 113 -2.95 -10.60 15.99
CA HIS A 113 -3.05 -11.92 15.34
C HIS A 113 -3.06 -13.05 16.37
N ARG A 114 -2.19 -13.01 17.39
CA ARG A 114 -2.19 -13.99 18.48
C ARG A 114 -3.50 -13.99 19.28
N GLN A 115 -4.10 -12.83 19.51
CA GLN A 115 -5.39 -12.74 20.20
C GLN A 115 -6.53 -13.35 19.36
N GLN A 116 -6.56 -13.08 18.04
CA GLN A 116 -7.61 -13.58 17.14
C GLN A 116 -7.49 -15.08 16.79
N THR A 117 -6.28 -15.64 16.91
CA THR A 117 -5.99 -17.06 16.63
C THR A 117 -5.94 -17.91 17.90
N GLY A 118 -5.73 -17.30 19.07
CA GLY A 118 -5.73 -17.96 20.38
C GLY A 118 -7.13 -18.16 20.98
N LYS A 119 -7.20 -18.91 22.09
CA LYS A 119 -8.45 -19.20 22.84
C LYS A 119 -8.94 -18.07 23.75
N ALA A 120 -8.20 -16.95 23.86
CA ALA A 120 -8.48 -15.89 24.83
C ALA A 120 -8.79 -14.56 24.15
N GLY A 121 -10.06 -14.16 24.25
CA GLY A 121 -10.50 -12.77 24.21
C GLY A 121 -10.86 -12.21 22.83
N SER A 122 -12.06 -11.63 22.75
CA SER A 122 -12.44 -10.71 21.67
C SER A 122 -11.93 -9.30 22.01
N SER A 123 -10.84 -8.90 21.40
CA SER A 123 -10.41 -7.49 21.36
C SER A 123 -10.40 -7.02 19.91
N ASP A 124 -10.93 -5.82 19.70
CA ASP A 124 -10.82 -5.13 18.42
C ASP A 124 -9.35 -4.77 18.15
N PHE A 125 -9.02 -4.54 16.88
CA PHE A 125 -7.71 -4.01 16.50
C PHE A 125 -7.50 -2.70 17.29
N PRO A 126 -6.30 -2.43 17.85
CA PRO A 126 -6.08 -1.32 18.80
C PRO A 126 -6.24 0.09 18.20
N TYR A 127 -6.77 0.20 16.98
CA TYR A 127 -7.00 1.43 16.25
C TYR A 127 -8.46 1.49 15.80
N ALA A 128 -8.99 2.71 15.64
CA ALA A 128 -10.31 2.90 15.04
C ALA A 128 -10.36 2.24 13.65
N SER A 129 -11.53 1.74 13.23
CA SER A 129 -11.67 0.97 11.98
C SER A 129 -11.04 1.66 10.76
N HIS A 130 -11.24 2.97 10.60
CA HIS A 130 -10.62 3.74 9.52
C HIS A 130 -9.09 3.86 9.66
N GLU A 131 -8.59 4.07 10.87
CA GLU A 131 -7.15 4.15 11.16
C GLU A 131 -6.47 2.79 10.89
N ALA A 132 -7.12 1.69 11.26
CA ALA A 132 -6.68 0.33 10.97
C ALA A 132 -6.52 0.07 9.47
N MET A 133 -7.48 0.52 8.65
CA MET A 133 -7.40 0.38 7.19
C MET A 133 -6.17 1.09 6.62
N GLU A 134 -5.91 2.33 7.02
CA GLU A 134 -4.76 3.08 6.50
C GLU A 134 -3.42 2.52 7.00
N ILE A 135 -3.36 1.99 8.23
CA ILE A 135 -2.19 1.25 8.73
C ILE A 135 -1.90 0.00 7.87
N ILE A 136 -2.93 -0.81 7.57
CA ILE A 136 -2.77 -2.03 6.76
C ILE A 136 -2.33 -1.65 5.33
N ARG A 137 -2.89 -0.58 4.75
CA ARG A 137 -2.45 -0.09 3.43
C ARG A 137 -1.02 0.44 3.45
N LEU A 138 -0.64 1.15 4.52
CA LEU A 138 0.73 1.62 4.69
C LEU A 138 1.68 0.44 4.67
N LEU A 139 1.44 -0.61 5.48
CA LEU A 139 2.27 -1.82 5.52
C LEU A 139 2.46 -2.46 4.14
N GLY A 140 1.40 -2.52 3.32
CA GLY A 140 1.50 -3.02 1.94
C GLY A 140 2.30 -2.11 1.01
N SER A 141 2.41 -0.81 1.31
CA SER A 141 3.11 0.16 0.48
C SER A 141 4.63 0.23 0.75
N LEU A 142 5.11 -0.38 1.83
CA LEU A 142 6.51 -0.33 2.26
C LEU A 142 7.35 -1.40 1.54
N GLU A 143 7.79 -1.12 0.32
CA GLU A 143 8.52 -2.09 -0.51
C GLU A 143 9.96 -2.39 -0.05
N LEU A 144 10.59 -1.52 0.75
CA LEU A 144 11.97 -1.64 1.24
C LEU A 144 12.09 -2.35 2.59
N VAL A 145 10.99 -2.87 3.15
CA VAL A 145 11.07 -3.74 4.34
C VAL A 145 11.67 -5.10 3.99
N PRO A 146 12.38 -5.75 4.91
CA PRO A 146 12.97 -7.06 4.66
C PRO A 146 11.94 -8.12 4.20
N PRO A 147 12.30 -9.04 3.30
CA PRO A 147 11.39 -10.07 2.80
C PRO A 147 10.72 -10.89 3.90
N HIS A 148 11.45 -11.24 4.96
CA HIS A 148 10.91 -12.05 6.06
C HIS A 148 9.75 -11.35 6.80
N TRP A 149 9.75 -10.01 6.91
CA TRP A 149 8.60 -9.27 7.44
C TRP A 149 7.41 -9.33 6.50
N LYS A 150 7.63 -9.25 5.19
CA LYS A 150 6.55 -9.39 4.20
C LYS A 150 5.93 -10.78 4.25
N VAL A 151 6.75 -11.82 4.39
CA VAL A 151 6.30 -13.22 4.56
C VAL A 151 5.41 -13.32 5.80
N GLU A 152 5.90 -12.83 6.94
CA GLU A 152 5.15 -12.85 8.19
C GLU A 152 3.82 -12.09 8.09
N LEU A 153 3.84 -10.88 7.53
CA LEU A 153 2.65 -10.06 7.31
C LEU A 153 1.60 -10.77 6.44
N GLY A 154 2.03 -11.37 5.33
CA GLY A 154 1.13 -12.07 4.43
C GLY A 154 0.54 -13.34 5.05
N ASP A 155 1.33 -14.09 5.82
CA ASP A 155 0.83 -15.26 6.55
C ASP A 155 -0.21 -14.86 7.62
N MET A 156 0.06 -13.81 8.39
CA MET A 156 -0.91 -13.27 9.36
C MET A 156 -2.20 -12.81 8.67
N ILE A 157 -2.10 -12.11 7.53
CA ILE A 157 -3.27 -11.69 6.75
C ILE A 157 -4.10 -12.90 6.32
N LEU A 158 -3.47 -13.95 5.80
CA LEU A 158 -4.18 -15.16 5.36
C LEU A 158 -4.89 -15.91 6.50
N ASP A 159 -4.39 -15.82 7.73
CA ASP A 159 -5.04 -16.38 8.92
C ASP A 159 -6.24 -15.54 9.38
N LEU A 160 -6.19 -14.22 9.14
CA LEU A 160 -7.22 -13.27 9.55
C LEU A 160 -8.37 -13.16 8.53
N LEU A 161 -8.11 -13.38 7.23
CA LEU A 161 -9.11 -13.28 6.15
C LEU A 161 -10.40 -14.08 6.39
N PRO A 162 -10.37 -15.33 6.91
CA PRO A 162 -11.60 -16.10 7.15
C PRO A 162 -12.44 -15.62 8.35
N LYS A 163 -11.94 -14.67 9.15
CA LYS A 163 -12.59 -14.22 10.39
C LYS A 163 -13.70 -13.22 10.07
N LYS A 164 -14.96 -13.65 10.16
CA LYS A 164 -16.16 -12.82 9.89
C LYS A 164 -16.18 -11.45 10.59
N LYS A 165 -15.63 -11.35 11.80
CA LYS A 165 -15.54 -10.07 12.56
C LYS A 165 -14.66 -9.03 11.86
N LEU A 166 -13.77 -9.46 10.98
CA LEU A 166 -12.81 -8.62 10.25
C LEU A 166 -13.21 -8.41 8.79
N ASP A 167 -14.46 -8.73 8.41
CA ASP A 167 -14.94 -8.60 7.04
C ASP A 167 -14.81 -7.17 6.50
N HIS A 168 -14.98 -6.17 7.36
CA HIS A 168 -14.78 -4.76 7.03
C HIS A 168 -13.33 -4.41 6.64
N LEU A 169 -12.34 -5.25 6.99
CA LEU A 169 -10.94 -5.12 6.62
C LEU A 169 -10.54 -6.05 5.46
N ARG A 170 -11.45 -6.89 4.95
CA ARG A 170 -11.12 -7.94 3.97
C ARG A 170 -10.44 -7.38 2.72
N ASP A 171 -11.04 -6.36 2.11
CA ASP A 171 -10.53 -5.79 0.86
C ASP A 171 -9.16 -5.14 1.02
N VAL A 172 -8.94 -4.47 2.16
CA VAL A 172 -7.66 -3.83 2.45
C VAL A 172 -6.58 -4.86 2.76
N MET A 173 -6.91 -5.94 3.46
CA MET A 173 -6.01 -7.06 3.70
C MET A 173 -5.63 -7.76 2.39
N LEU A 174 -6.59 -8.01 1.51
CA LEU A 174 -6.37 -8.59 0.18
C LEU A 174 -5.48 -7.70 -0.70
N TRP A 175 -5.76 -6.39 -0.71
CA TRP A 175 -4.95 -5.42 -1.41
C TRP A 175 -3.51 -5.39 -0.87
N THR A 176 -3.34 -5.43 0.45
CA THR A 176 -2.00 -5.46 1.07
C THR A 176 -1.25 -6.74 0.71
N LEU A 177 -1.93 -7.89 0.70
CA LEU A 177 -1.33 -9.15 0.26
C LEU A 177 -0.88 -9.08 -1.21
N ALA A 178 -1.67 -8.46 -2.09
CA ALA A 178 -1.30 -8.22 -3.48
C ALA A 178 -0.03 -7.36 -3.62
N ARG A 179 0.13 -6.35 -2.76
CA ARG A 179 1.33 -5.50 -2.74
C ARG A 179 2.56 -6.25 -2.21
N LEU A 180 2.41 -6.98 -1.10
CA LEU A 180 3.51 -7.73 -0.48
C LEU A 180 4.04 -8.84 -1.41
N GLY A 181 3.12 -9.53 -2.09
CA GLY A 181 3.44 -10.62 -3.00
C GLY A 181 3.63 -10.20 -4.46
N ALA A 182 3.62 -8.91 -4.78
CA ALA A 182 3.78 -8.42 -6.15
C ALA A 182 5.05 -8.96 -6.81
N ARG A 183 4.94 -9.43 -8.05
CA ARG A 183 6.11 -9.91 -8.83
C ARG A 183 6.90 -8.78 -9.46
N VAL A 184 6.24 -7.65 -9.75
CA VAL A 184 6.85 -6.41 -10.24
C VAL A 184 6.73 -5.34 -9.14
N PRO A 185 7.82 -5.02 -8.43
CA PRO A 185 7.81 -3.93 -7.45
C PRO A 185 7.71 -2.58 -8.16
N MET A 186 7.21 -1.55 -7.46
CA MET A 186 7.13 -0.20 -8.03
C MET A 186 8.47 0.52 -7.96
N ARG A 187 9.21 0.32 -6.85
CA ARG A 187 10.53 0.92 -6.64
C ARG A 187 11.46 0.02 -5.82
N GLY A 188 10.92 -0.95 -5.09
CA GLY A 188 11.71 -1.85 -4.28
C GLY A 188 12.71 -2.65 -5.12
N PRO A 189 13.94 -2.88 -4.61
CA PRO A 189 14.90 -3.73 -5.29
C PRO A 189 14.42 -5.19 -5.26
N LEU A 190 14.89 -5.99 -6.23
CA LEU A 190 14.43 -7.36 -6.42
C LEU A 190 14.72 -8.27 -5.21
N ASN A 191 15.77 -7.98 -4.45
CA ASN A 191 16.11 -8.71 -3.22
C ASN A 191 15.12 -8.45 -2.05
N CYS A 192 14.21 -7.48 -2.18
CA CYS A 192 13.13 -7.25 -1.22
C CYS A 192 11.85 -8.02 -1.56
N LEU A 193 11.81 -8.79 -2.65
CA LEU A 193 10.62 -9.56 -3.05
C LEU A 193 10.39 -10.78 -2.16
N VAL A 194 9.13 -11.11 -1.96
CA VAL A 194 8.73 -12.38 -1.34
C VAL A 194 9.08 -13.53 -2.28
N PRO A 195 9.72 -14.62 -1.81
CA PRO A 195 10.08 -15.77 -2.63
C PRO A 195 8.88 -16.37 -3.40
N PRO A 196 9.07 -16.86 -4.65
CA PRO A 196 7.97 -17.38 -5.47
C PRO A 196 7.25 -18.59 -4.87
N ASP A 197 7.94 -19.43 -4.10
CA ASP A 197 7.37 -20.58 -3.40
C ASP A 197 6.40 -20.14 -2.29
N VAL A 198 6.75 -19.09 -1.56
CA VAL A 198 5.88 -18.48 -0.55
C VAL A 198 4.64 -17.87 -1.21
N VAL A 199 4.81 -17.12 -2.30
CA VAL A 199 3.68 -16.55 -3.05
C VAL A 199 2.79 -17.64 -3.65
N SER A 200 3.38 -18.73 -4.15
CA SER A 200 2.62 -19.89 -4.61
C SER A 200 1.77 -20.48 -3.47
N ARG A 201 2.34 -20.64 -2.28
CA ARG A 201 1.59 -21.08 -1.08
C ARG A 201 0.44 -20.13 -0.75
N TRP A 202 0.66 -18.81 -0.80
CA TRP A 202 -0.38 -17.81 -0.55
C TRP A 202 -1.51 -17.91 -1.56
N PHE A 203 -1.17 -18.00 -2.85
CA PHE A 203 -2.15 -18.23 -3.92
C PHE A 203 -2.99 -19.47 -3.63
N GLU A 204 -2.36 -20.62 -3.33
CA GLU A 204 -3.08 -21.86 -3.03
C GLU A 204 -4.02 -21.75 -1.82
N ARG A 205 -3.64 -20.98 -0.79
CA ARG A 205 -4.51 -20.71 0.36
C ARG A 205 -5.70 -19.83 -0.04
N LEU A 206 -5.48 -18.79 -0.82
CA LEU A 206 -6.55 -17.89 -1.31
C LEU A 206 -7.57 -18.63 -2.17
N MET A 207 -7.12 -19.54 -3.05
CA MET A 207 -8.02 -20.31 -3.93
C MET A 207 -8.95 -21.26 -3.17
N LYS A 208 -8.69 -21.51 -1.89
CA LYS A 208 -9.54 -22.35 -1.01
C LYS A 208 -10.50 -21.52 -0.16
N MET A 209 -10.44 -20.20 -0.22
CA MET A 209 -11.29 -19.30 0.57
C MET A 209 -12.53 -18.88 -0.22
N ASP A 210 -13.66 -18.74 0.48
CA ASP A 210 -14.95 -18.26 -0.01
C ASP A 210 -15.45 -17.20 1.00
N PRO A 211 -16.01 -16.01 0.64
CA PRO A 211 -16.39 -15.51 -0.67
C PRO A 211 -15.44 -14.44 -1.28
N LEU A 212 -15.59 -14.29 -2.60
CA LEU A 212 -14.77 -13.48 -3.50
C LEU A 212 -15.04 -11.98 -3.35
N SER A 213 -14.02 -11.23 -2.92
CA SER A 213 -14.01 -9.77 -3.01
C SER A 213 -13.78 -9.30 -4.46
N GLN A 214 -14.30 -8.13 -4.81
CA GLN A 214 -14.03 -7.47 -6.10
C GLN A 214 -12.53 -7.20 -6.33
N VAL A 215 -11.72 -7.17 -5.26
CA VAL A 215 -10.27 -6.97 -5.35
C VAL A 215 -9.54 -8.25 -5.76
N MET A 216 -10.15 -9.44 -5.61
CA MET A 216 -9.48 -10.73 -5.82
C MET A 216 -8.81 -10.91 -7.20
N PRO A 217 -9.43 -10.52 -8.33
CA PRO A 217 -8.75 -10.61 -9.63
C PRO A 217 -7.43 -9.84 -9.68
N PHE A 218 -7.39 -8.65 -9.07
CA PHE A 218 -6.18 -7.86 -8.96
C PHE A 218 -5.14 -8.54 -8.05
N VAL A 219 -5.56 -9.15 -6.93
CA VAL A 219 -4.66 -9.93 -6.07
C VAL A 219 -4.03 -11.08 -6.84
N VAL A 220 -4.84 -11.89 -7.52
CA VAL A 220 -4.37 -13.04 -8.29
C VAL A 220 -3.38 -12.61 -9.36
N MET A 221 -3.69 -11.55 -10.12
CA MET A 221 -2.79 -10.99 -11.11
C MET A 221 -1.46 -10.55 -10.47
N GLN A 222 -1.48 -9.77 -9.39
CA GLN A 222 -0.26 -9.26 -8.76
C GLN A 222 0.66 -10.37 -8.24
N LEU A 223 0.09 -11.43 -7.69
CA LEU A 223 0.84 -12.59 -7.19
C LEU A 223 1.43 -13.44 -8.33
N THR A 224 0.85 -13.42 -9.53
CA THR A 224 1.17 -14.37 -10.61
C THR A 224 1.62 -13.73 -11.92
N ARG A 225 1.71 -12.39 -11.99
CA ARG A 225 2.19 -11.62 -13.14
C ARG A 225 3.53 -12.16 -13.63
N LEU A 226 3.61 -12.43 -14.93
CA LEU A 226 4.81 -12.92 -15.59
C LEU A 226 5.83 -11.76 -15.73
N THR A 227 7.07 -12.04 -15.36
CA THR A 227 8.18 -11.07 -15.41
C THR A 227 9.32 -11.50 -16.33
N HIS A 228 9.28 -12.74 -16.85
CA HIS A 228 10.35 -13.38 -17.63
C HIS A 228 11.66 -13.54 -16.83
N ASP A 229 11.55 -13.61 -15.51
CA ASP A 229 12.65 -13.84 -14.57
C ASP A 229 12.31 -15.04 -13.68
N ARG A 230 13.09 -16.11 -13.84
CA ARG A 230 12.91 -17.38 -13.12
C ARG A 230 12.97 -17.23 -11.60
N TYR A 231 13.69 -16.24 -11.07
CA TYR A 231 13.83 -16.03 -9.62
C TYR A 231 12.64 -15.29 -9.02
N ARG A 232 11.80 -14.66 -9.86
CA ARG A 232 10.64 -13.87 -9.44
C ARG A 232 9.33 -14.58 -9.74
N ASP A 233 9.27 -15.23 -10.89
CA ASP A 233 8.07 -15.86 -11.39
C ASP A 233 7.67 -17.08 -10.56
N VAL A 234 6.37 -17.21 -10.29
CA VAL A 234 5.79 -18.46 -9.81
C VAL A 234 5.83 -19.52 -10.91
N SER A 235 5.73 -20.79 -10.53
CA SER A 235 5.77 -21.89 -11.51
C SER A 235 4.67 -21.77 -12.58
N GLN A 236 4.93 -22.29 -13.78
CA GLN A 236 3.93 -22.32 -14.86
C GLN A 236 2.60 -22.94 -14.41
N LYS A 237 2.66 -24.04 -13.63
CA LYS A 237 1.48 -24.70 -13.06
C LYS A 237 0.61 -23.75 -12.21
N VAL A 238 1.23 -22.87 -11.43
CA VAL A 238 0.51 -21.89 -10.61
C VAL A 238 -0.11 -20.82 -11.50
N ARG A 239 0.62 -20.34 -12.53
CA ARG A 239 0.09 -19.36 -13.49
C ARG A 239 -1.08 -19.90 -14.29
N ASP A 240 -1.02 -21.15 -14.77
CA ASP A 240 -2.12 -21.76 -15.52
C ASP A 240 -3.39 -21.84 -14.67
N ARG A 241 -3.24 -22.16 -13.39
CA ARG A 241 -4.35 -22.13 -12.44
C ARG A 241 -4.88 -20.73 -12.19
N ALA A 242 -4.01 -19.73 -12.08
CA ALA A 242 -4.41 -18.34 -11.95
C ALA A 242 -5.17 -17.85 -13.18
N LEU A 243 -4.72 -18.19 -14.39
CA LEU A 243 -5.40 -17.86 -15.65
C LEU A 243 -6.77 -18.51 -15.73
N LYS A 244 -6.87 -19.81 -15.38
CA LYS A 244 -8.15 -20.50 -15.31
C LYS A 244 -9.08 -19.80 -14.33
N TRP A 245 -8.61 -19.53 -13.12
CA TRP A 245 -9.40 -18.87 -12.10
C TRP A 245 -9.86 -17.47 -12.55
N LEU A 246 -8.98 -16.66 -13.16
CA LEU A 246 -9.33 -15.33 -13.66
C LEU A 246 -10.40 -15.39 -14.77
N THR A 247 -10.31 -16.41 -15.63
CA THR A 247 -11.28 -16.65 -16.70
C THR A 247 -12.64 -17.05 -16.12
N ASP A 248 -12.66 -18.00 -15.19
CA ASP A 248 -13.88 -18.49 -14.55
C ASP A 248 -14.62 -17.37 -13.79
N HIS A 249 -13.90 -16.33 -13.35
CA HIS A 249 -14.45 -15.17 -12.62
C HIS A 249 -14.65 -13.92 -13.49
N ALA A 250 -14.59 -14.06 -14.82
CA ALA A 250 -14.79 -12.96 -15.77
C ALA A 250 -13.91 -11.71 -15.49
N ALA A 251 -12.66 -11.94 -15.07
CA ALA A 251 -11.72 -10.85 -14.81
C ALA A 251 -11.44 -10.02 -16.08
N PRO A 252 -11.06 -8.73 -15.94
CA PRO A 252 -10.67 -7.90 -17.09
C PRO A 252 -9.60 -8.57 -17.94
N LYS A 253 -9.76 -8.52 -19.28
CA LYS A 253 -8.86 -9.18 -20.25
C LYS A 253 -7.39 -8.80 -20.04
N HIS A 254 -7.13 -7.54 -19.69
CA HIS A 254 -5.77 -7.06 -19.45
C HIS A 254 -5.09 -7.78 -18.28
N LEU A 255 -5.81 -8.14 -17.22
CA LEU A 255 -5.24 -8.92 -16.11
C LEU A 255 -4.78 -10.31 -16.57
N LEU A 256 -5.52 -10.96 -17.48
CA LEU A 256 -5.12 -12.24 -18.05
C LEU A 256 -3.86 -12.10 -18.91
N ILE A 257 -3.76 -11.01 -19.70
CA ILE A 257 -2.56 -10.70 -20.49
C ILE A 257 -1.34 -10.56 -19.57
N LEU A 258 -1.46 -9.81 -18.47
CA LEU A 258 -0.35 -9.62 -17.51
C LEU A 258 0.15 -10.93 -16.87
N VAL A 259 -0.75 -11.88 -16.59
CA VAL A 259 -0.37 -13.19 -16.05
C VAL A 259 0.24 -14.09 -17.13
N LYS A 260 -0.26 -14.02 -18.36
CA LYS A 260 0.15 -14.89 -19.47
C LYS A 260 1.43 -14.44 -20.16
N GLU A 261 1.56 -13.15 -20.42
CA GLU A 261 2.55 -12.55 -21.32
C GLU A 261 3.45 -11.54 -20.60
N GLY A 262 3.05 -11.08 -19.41
CA GLY A 262 3.70 -9.98 -18.71
C GLY A 262 3.25 -8.63 -19.27
N GLY A 263 4.10 -7.61 -19.16
CA GLY A 263 3.77 -6.24 -19.61
C GLY A 263 3.68 -5.26 -18.46
N GLN A 264 3.09 -4.07 -18.69
CA GLN A 264 2.95 -2.98 -17.71
C GLN A 264 1.50 -2.78 -17.29
N LEU A 265 1.27 -2.21 -16.11
CA LEU A 265 -0.09 -1.87 -15.66
C LEU A 265 -0.66 -0.73 -16.50
N GLU A 266 -1.98 -0.73 -16.71
CA GLU A 266 -2.69 0.42 -17.26
C GLU A 266 -3.20 1.31 -16.11
N THR A 267 -3.75 2.47 -16.46
CA THR A 267 -4.16 3.49 -15.47
C THR A 267 -5.15 2.97 -14.43
N ALA A 268 -6.02 2.02 -14.79
CA ALA A 268 -6.98 1.43 -13.87
C ALA A 268 -6.27 0.58 -12.79
N GLU A 269 -5.37 -0.31 -13.19
CA GLU A 269 -4.60 -1.14 -12.27
C GLU A 269 -3.57 -0.32 -11.49
N GLU A 270 -2.97 0.71 -12.08
CA GLU A 270 -2.11 1.66 -11.36
C GLU A 270 -2.89 2.35 -10.25
N THR A 271 -4.08 2.87 -10.55
CA THR A 271 -4.93 3.54 -9.55
C THR A 271 -5.31 2.57 -8.43
N GLN A 272 -5.62 1.32 -8.77
CA GLN A 272 -5.87 0.28 -7.77
C GLN A 272 -4.61 -0.03 -6.97
N LEU A 273 -3.43 -0.13 -7.60
CA LEU A 273 -2.15 -0.43 -6.96
C LEU A 273 -1.70 0.65 -5.98
N PHE A 274 -1.94 1.92 -6.26
CA PHE A 274 -1.62 3.03 -5.36
C PHE A 274 -2.70 3.29 -4.30
N GLY A 275 -3.91 2.79 -4.54
CA GLY A 275 -5.10 3.16 -3.77
C GLY A 275 -5.55 4.61 -3.99
N GLU A 276 -4.94 5.32 -4.94
CA GLU A 276 -5.35 6.64 -5.44
C GLU A 276 -4.72 6.94 -6.81
N SER A 277 -5.25 7.94 -7.52
CA SER A 277 -4.72 8.35 -8.82
C SER A 277 -3.39 9.10 -8.71
N LEU A 278 -2.42 8.73 -9.55
CA LEU A 278 -1.18 9.50 -9.74
C LEU A 278 -1.45 10.90 -10.30
N PRO A 279 -0.58 11.90 -9.99
CA PRO A 279 -0.61 13.19 -10.65
C PRO A 279 -0.44 13.07 -12.17
N LYS A 280 -1.20 13.88 -12.91
CA LYS A 280 -1.23 13.86 -14.37
C LYS A 280 0.18 14.10 -14.94
N GLY A 281 0.63 13.22 -15.83
CA GLY A 281 1.95 13.31 -16.46
C GLY A 281 3.10 12.63 -15.71
N LEU A 282 2.86 12.09 -14.49
CA LEU A 282 3.79 11.13 -13.89
C LEU A 282 3.48 9.73 -14.41
N ARG A 283 4.50 9.05 -14.92
CA ARG A 283 4.47 7.62 -15.25
C ARG A 283 5.58 6.92 -14.49
N ILE A 284 5.33 5.69 -14.09
CA ILE A 284 6.38 4.80 -13.56
C ILE A 284 6.98 4.05 -14.75
N ALA A 285 8.30 3.88 -14.74
CA ALA A 285 9.02 3.09 -15.74
C ALA A 285 9.16 1.64 -15.24
#